data_AF-A0A956ZG43-F1
#
_entry.id   AF-A0A956ZG43-F1
#
_cell.length_a   1.000
_cell.length_b   1.000
_cell.length_c   1.000
_cell.angle_alpha   90.00
_cell.angle_beta   90.00
_cell.angle_gamma   90.00
#
_symmetry.space_group_name_H-M   'P 1'
#
loop_
_entity.id
_entity.type
_entity.pdbx_description
1 polymer ?
#
loop_
_entity_poly.entity_id
_entity_poly.type
_entity_poly.pdbx_seq_one_letter_code
_entity_poly.pdbx_strand_id
1 'polypeptide(L)'
;MNVYLFDNLKKQFARVGAELRFEIDDTLSSAFEVDVVLEKGCELFEFRISEQALNHLELTVLDIKERSKHLVLLARLADENGEILNKEHFLLGYDERHLFVASIDPASTVDGARQSLKPPEISLRESGVNKEKRHRRRTKLFKRQGEWFFLPVDIEPDPLLVLRKEPLVRSAGGKPHIADLAYRYGGVAVRVCSRYPWGLTLEQYAAHIKNQPSLATKFDWQDRRRNAAVFVKGKIRHPDHGTLTLSSWHRVLMNRERGSERVVFLD
;
A
#
# COMPACT_ATOMS: atom_id res chain seq x y z
N MET A 1 10.16 32.29 -6.03
CA MET A 1 9.37 31.64 -7.12
C MET A 1 8.43 30.54 -6.63
N ASN A 2 8.53 30.06 -5.38
CA ASN A 2 7.82 28.84 -4.92
C ASN A 2 6.41 29.02 -4.31
N VAL A 3 6.06 30.21 -3.78
CA VAL A 3 4.78 30.40 -3.06
C VAL A 3 3.56 30.24 -3.97
N TYR A 4 3.60 30.80 -5.19
CA TYR A 4 2.49 30.70 -6.15
C TYR A 4 2.24 29.28 -6.67
N LEU A 5 3.29 28.44 -6.76
CA LEU A 5 3.17 27.04 -7.20
C LEU A 5 2.41 26.21 -6.16
N PHE A 6 2.76 26.38 -4.88
CA PHE A 6 2.10 25.68 -3.77
C PHE A 6 0.64 26.11 -3.60
N ASP A 7 0.33 27.39 -3.82
CA ASP A 7 -1.05 27.88 -3.74
C ASP A 7 -1.95 27.30 -4.83
N ASN A 8 -1.42 27.11 -6.05
CA ASN A 8 -2.17 26.45 -7.12
C ASN A 8 -2.44 24.97 -6.81
N LEU A 9 -1.45 24.25 -6.27
CA LEU A 9 -1.62 22.86 -5.83
C LEU A 9 -2.66 22.74 -4.72
N LYS A 10 -2.63 23.62 -3.70
CA LYS A 10 -3.66 23.65 -2.64
C LYS A 10 -5.07 23.81 -3.20
N LYS A 11 -5.27 24.69 -4.20
CA LYS A 11 -6.56 24.85 -4.88
C LYS A 11 -7.00 23.58 -5.60
N GLN A 12 -6.07 22.85 -6.22
CA GLN A 12 -6.37 21.59 -6.89
C GLN A 12 -6.77 20.48 -5.89
N PHE A 13 -6.11 20.40 -4.73
CA PHE A 13 -6.50 19.48 -3.65
C PHE A 13 -7.85 19.83 -3.04
N ALA A 14 -8.17 21.13 -2.90
CA ALA A 14 -9.48 21.58 -2.44
C ALA A 14 -10.63 21.10 -3.34
N ARG A 15 -10.40 20.88 -4.65
CA ARG A 15 -11.41 20.33 -5.59
C ARG A 15 -11.81 18.89 -5.28
N VAL A 16 -10.96 18.13 -4.60
CA VAL A 16 -11.32 16.78 -4.08
C VAL A 16 -11.78 16.84 -2.62
N GLY A 17 -11.92 18.04 -2.06
CA GLY A 17 -12.34 18.26 -0.68
C GLY A 17 -11.26 17.92 0.34
N ALA A 18 -9.99 18.07 -0.01
CA ALA A 18 -8.86 17.80 0.87
C ALA A 18 -7.97 19.04 1.04
N GLU A 19 -7.30 19.12 2.19
CA GLU A 19 -6.30 20.13 2.50
C GLU A 19 -4.89 19.59 2.21
N LEU A 20 -3.99 20.48 1.78
CA LEU A 20 -2.59 20.16 1.52
C LEU A 20 -1.68 21.14 2.27
N ARG A 21 -0.77 20.60 3.08
CA ARG A 21 0.31 21.31 3.76
C ARG A 21 1.65 20.99 3.09
N PHE A 22 2.50 22.00 3.01
CA PHE A 22 3.90 21.86 2.65
C PHE A 22 4.75 22.19 3.87
N GLU A 23 5.82 21.43 4.06
CA GLU A 23 6.82 21.66 5.10
C GLU A 23 8.21 21.41 4.52
N ILE A 24 9.17 22.25 4.92
CA ILE A 24 10.58 22.06 4.59
C ILE A 24 11.19 21.29 5.76
N ASP A 25 11.78 20.13 5.48
CA ASP A 25 12.31 19.21 6.49
C ASP A 25 13.70 18.71 6.05
N ASP A 26 14.74 19.29 6.65
CA ASP A 26 16.14 18.97 6.35
C ASP A 26 16.60 17.65 6.99
N THR A 27 15.74 17.00 7.78
CA THR A 27 16.02 15.69 8.36
C THR A 27 15.63 14.54 7.44
N LEU A 28 14.95 14.84 6.32
CA LEU A 28 14.57 13.84 5.33
C LEU A 28 15.79 13.16 4.71
N SER A 29 15.75 11.84 4.69
CA SER A 29 16.73 11.03 3.94
C SER A 29 16.45 10.96 2.44
N SER A 30 15.21 11.29 2.03
CA SER A 30 14.77 11.41 0.64
C SER A 30 14.61 12.88 0.23
N ALA A 31 14.47 13.13 -1.08
CA ALA A 31 14.21 14.48 -1.60
C ALA A 31 12.85 15.04 -1.14
N PHE A 32 11.86 14.16 -0.96
CA PHE A 32 10.54 14.51 -0.47
C PHE A 32 9.83 13.28 0.11
N GLU A 33 8.81 13.53 0.93
CA GLU A 33 7.86 12.55 1.41
C GLU A 33 6.44 13.11 1.30
N VAL A 34 5.47 12.24 1.02
CA VAL A 34 4.05 12.60 0.98
C VAL A 34 3.26 11.60 1.81
N ASP A 35 2.47 12.11 2.74
CA ASP A 35 1.70 11.28 3.66
C ASP A 35 0.36 11.94 4.05
N VAL A 36 -0.46 11.21 4.78
CA VAL A 36 -1.66 11.71 5.45
C VAL A 36 -1.36 11.87 6.93
N VAL A 37 -1.61 13.07 7.45
CA VAL A 37 -1.42 13.39 8.86
C VAL A 37 -2.75 13.77 9.50
N LEU A 38 -2.89 13.45 10.79
CA LEU A 38 -4.07 13.79 11.58
C LEU A 38 -3.77 15.01 12.44
N GLU A 39 -4.38 16.15 12.11
CA GLU A 39 -4.29 17.37 12.93
C GLU A 39 -5.67 17.75 13.46
N LYS A 40 -5.78 17.94 14.78
CA LYS A 40 -7.02 18.38 15.45
C LYS A 40 -8.26 17.53 15.08
N GLY A 41 -8.06 16.26 14.76
CA GLY A 41 -9.13 15.33 14.36
C GLY A 41 -9.49 15.39 12.87
N CYS A 42 -8.78 16.16 12.05
CA CYS A 42 -8.95 16.22 10.61
C CYS A 42 -7.73 15.66 9.89
N GLU A 43 -7.95 14.85 8.87
CA GLU A 43 -6.88 14.36 8.00
C GLU A 43 -6.58 15.38 6.92
N LEU A 44 -5.29 15.60 6.68
CA LEU A 44 -4.79 16.43 5.59
C LEU A 44 -3.60 15.76 4.92
N PHE A 45 -3.36 16.12 3.66
CA PHE A 45 -2.14 15.70 2.97
C PHE A 45 -0.98 16.58 3.41
N GLU A 46 0.14 15.96 3.74
CA GLU A 46 1.37 16.65 4.05
C GLU A 46 2.44 16.26 3.05
N PHE A 47 3.10 17.27 2.48
CA PHE A 47 4.20 17.12 1.56
C PHE A 47 5.44 17.74 2.19
N ARG A 48 6.35 16.90 2.67
CA ARG A 48 7.63 17.32 3.24
C ARG A 48 8.69 17.31 2.16
N ILE A 49 9.49 18.36 2.07
CA ILE A 49 10.48 18.57 1.01
C ILE A 49 11.81 18.93 1.66
N SER A 50 12.91 18.30 1.25
CA SER A 50 14.23 18.71 1.73
C SER A 50 14.64 20.04 1.11
N GLU A 51 15.38 20.88 1.83
CA GLU A 51 15.82 22.19 1.30
C GLU A 51 16.58 22.06 -0.03
N GLN A 52 17.39 21.00 -0.19
CA GLN A 52 18.13 20.70 -1.41
C GLN A 52 17.23 20.42 -2.63
N ALA A 53 16.06 19.80 -2.41
CA ALA A 53 15.12 19.45 -3.46
C ALA A 53 14.19 20.61 -3.84
N LEU A 54 14.08 21.65 -3.00
CA LEU A 54 13.05 22.69 -3.11
C LEU A 54 13.02 23.43 -4.46
N ASN A 55 14.19 23.65 -5.07
CA ASN A 55 14.31 24.33 -6.37
C ASN A 55 14.34 23.36 -7.57
N HIS A 56 14.42 22.07 -7.30
CA HIS A 56 14.61 21.02 -8.29
C HIS A 56 13.39 20.08 -8.43
N LEU A 57 12.40 20.25 -7.54
CA LEU A 57 11.19 19.45 -7.49
C LEU A 57 10.02 20.17 -8.16
N GLU A 58 9.49 19.57 -9.21
CA GLU A 58 8.26 19.99 -9.89
C GLU A 58 7.11 19.07 -9.48
N LEU A 59 6.02 19.67 -9.02
CA LEU A 59 4.79 18.98 -8.63
C LEU A 59 3.65 19.38 -9.58
N THR A 60 3.06 18.39 -10.24
CA THR A 60 2.01 18.60 -11.25
C THR A 60 0.84 17.65 -11.04
N VAL A 61 -0.37 18.16 -10.85
CA VAL A 61 -1.58 17.33 -10.86
C VAL A 61 -1.99 17.02 -12.29
N LEU A 62 -2.03 15.73 -12.63
CA LEU A 62 -2.29 15.24 -13.99
C LEU A 62 -3.78 15.05 -14.28
N ASP A 63 -4.56 14.63 -13.29
CA ASP A 63 -6.01 14.40 -13.42
C ASP A 63 -6.71 14.58 -12.08
N ILE A 64 -7.96 15.06 -12.11
CA ILE A 64 -8.80 15.28 -10.93
C ILE A 64 -10.20 14.73 -11.22
N LYS A 65 -10.68 13.85 -10.34
CA LYS A 65 -12.03 13.29 -10.36
C LYS A 65 -12.78 13.71 -9.10
N GLU A 66 -13.31 14.93 -9.11
CA GLU A 66 -14.03 15.54 -7.97
C GLU A 66 -15.13 14.65 -7.41
N ARG A 67 -15.98 14.06 -8.29
CA ARG A 67 -17.07 13.16 -7.87
C ARG A 67 -16.58 11.98 -7.04
N SER A 68 -15.43 11.42 -7.41
CA SER A 68 -14.84 10.33 -6.64
C SER A 68 -13.87 10.81 -5.56
N LYS A 69 -13.53 12.10 -5.51
CA LYS A 69 -12.54 12.71 -4.62
C LYS A 69 -11.14 12.12 -4.75
N HIS A 70 -10.66 11.98 -5.98
CA HIS A 70 -9.33 11.44 -6.27
C HIS A 70 -8.59 12.34 -7.25
N LEU A 71 -7.27 12.39 -7.15
CA LEU A 71 -6.39 13.05 -8.09
C LEU A 71 -5.12 12.23 -8.33
N VAL A 72 -4.46 12.49 -9.46
CA VAL A 72 -3.14 11.94 -9.75
C VAL A 72 -2.11 13.06 -9.68
N LEU A 73 -1.09 12.88 -8.84
CA LEU A 73 0.03 13.81 -8.70
C LEU A 73 1.29 13.21 -9.31
N LEU A 74 2.01 14.03 -10.06
CA LEU A 74 3.34 13.75 -10.58
C LEU A 74 4.37 14.58 -9.81
N ALA A 75 5.35 13.92 -9.21
CA ALA A 75 6.55 14.53 -8.67
C ALA A 75 7.73 14.24 -9.61
N ARG A 76 8.39 15.30 -10.10
CA ARG A 76 9.56 15.22 -10.97
C ARG A 76 10.72 15.93 -10.29
N LEU A 77 11.79 15.21 -10.00
CA LEU A 77 13.03 15.76 -9.49
C LEU A 77 14.03 15.87 -10.65
N ALA A 78 14.59 17.05 -10.85
CA ALA A 78 15.65 17.32 -11.80
C ALA A 78 17.00 17.58 -11.11
N ASP A 79 18.10 17.52 -11.85
CA ASP A 79 19.39 18.06 -11.40
C ASP A 79 19.50 19.56 -11.74
N GLU A 80 20.66 20.15 -11.45
CA GLU A 80 20.96 21.57 -11.75
C GLU A 80 20.94 21.87 -13.27
N ASN A 81 21.16 20.86 -14.11
CA ASN A 81 21.14 20.98 -15.57
C ASN A 81 19.74 20.79 -16.16
N GLY A 82 18.75 20.45 -15.33
CA GLY A 82 17.38 20.15 -15.76
C GLY A 82 17.16 18.71 -16.22
N GLU A 83 18.13 17.81 -16.06
CA GLU A 83 17.96 16.39 -16.34
C GLU A 83 17.11 15.72 -15.27
N ILE A 84 16.13 14.90 -15.67
CA ILE A 84 15.21 14.26 -14.73
C ILE A 84 15.91 13.10 -14.02
N LEU A 85 16.17 13.28 -12.72
CA LEU A 85 16.75 12.26 -11.83
C LEU A 85 15.71 11.24 -11.36
N ASN A 86 14.50 11.72 -11.00
CA ASN A 86 13.44 10.87 -10.49
C ASN A 86 12.07 11.35 -10.96
N LYS A 87 11.16 10.38 -11.16
CA LYS A 87 9.77 10.61 -11.53
C LYS A 87 8.86 9.65 -10.78
N GLU A 88 8.02 10.19 -9.92
CA GLU A 88 7.07 9.45 -9.10
C GLU A 88 5.63 9.88 -9.39
N HIS A 89 4.73 8.91 -9.47
CA HIS A 89 3.31 9.17 -9.64
C HIS A 89 2.59 8.67 -8.39
N PHE A 90 1.62 9.45 -7.94
CA PHE A 90 0.81 9.15 -6.78
C PHE A 90 -0.67 9.20 -7.13
N LEU A 91 -1.42 8.23 -6.62
CA LEU A 91 -2.87 8.36 -6.49
C LEU A 91 -3.16 8.87 -5.08
N LEU A 92 -3.77 10.03 -4.99
CA LEU A 92 -4.25 10.60 -3.74
C LEU A 92 -5.76 10.73 -3.77
N GLY A 93 -6.40 10.61 -2.62
CA GLY A 93 -7.82 10.86 -2.54
C GLY A 93 -8.42 10.47 -1.21
N TYR A 94 -9.74 10.48 -1.19
CA TYR A 94 -10.54 10.03 -0.05
C TYR A 94 -11.21 8.70 -0.40
N ASP A 95 -10.94 7.66 0.39
CA ASP A 95 -11.58 6.36 0.26
C ASP A 95 -12.15 5.91 1.61
N GLU A 96 -13.39 5.43 1.59
CA GLU A 96 -14.15 5.05 2.79
C GLU A 96 -14.38 6.20 3.75
N ARG A 97 -13.45 6.36 4.69
CA ARG A 97 -13.51 7.31 5.79
C ARG A 97 -12.23 8.11 5.90
N HIS A 98 -11.23 7.81 5.07
CA HIS A 98 -9.88 8.29 5.25
C HIS A 98 -9.28 8.80 3.95
N LEU A 99 -8.43 9.80 4.05
CA LEU A 99 -7.49 10.15 3.00
C LEU A 99 -6.48 9.02 2.83
N PHE A 100 -5.95 8.89 1.62
CA PHE A 100 -4.89 7.93 1.33
C PHE A 100 -3.92 8.51 0.30
N VAL A 101 -2.67 8.04 0.39
CA VAL A 101 -1.61 8.23 -0.60
C VAL A 101 -1.19 6.84 -1.07
N ALA A 102 -1.05 6.65 -2.37
CA ALA A 102 -0.51 5.42 -2.93
C ALA A 102 0.46 5.75 -4.06
N SER A 103 1.69 5.24 -3.98
CA SER A 103 2.65 5.34 -5.09
C SER A 103 2.25 4.33 -6.17
N ILE A 104 2.24 4.76 -7.43
CA ILE A 104 1.68 3.98 -8.54
C ILE A 104 2.68 3.86 -9.69
N ASP A 105 2.47 2.85 -10.55
CA ASP A 105 3.09 2.84 -11.87
C ASP A 105 2.66 4.10 -12.66
N PRO A 106 3.49 4.55 -13.63
CA PRO A 106 3.20 5.76 -14.40
C PRO A 106 1.79 5.76 -15.00
N ALA A 107 0.99 6.73 -14.56
CA ALA A 107 -0.37 6.95 -15.05
C ALA A 107 -0.68 8.44 -15.05
N SER A 108 -1.39 8.91 -16.07
CA SER A 108 -1.83 10.31 -16.18
C SER A 108 -3.30 10.53 -15.85
N THR A 109 -4.05 9.47 -15.55
CA THR A 109 -5.48 9.53 -15.23
C THR A 109 -5.78 8.76 -13.95
N VAL A 110 -6.79 9.19 -13.20
CA VAL A 110 -7.25 8.50 -11.99
C VAL A 110 -7.66 7.05 -12.29
N ASP A 111 -8.26 6.79 -13.45
CA ASP A 111 -8.66 5.44 -13.83
C ASP A 111 -7.46 4.54 -14.19
N GLY A 112 -6.43 5.12 -14.83
CA GLY A 112 -5.15 4.43 -15.06
C GLY A 112 -4.44 4.10 -13.75
N ALA A 113 -4.38 5.07 -12.84
CA ALA A 113 -3.81 4.92 -11.50
C ALA A 113 -4.54 3.86 -10.66
N ARG A 114 -5.87 3.84 -10.68
CA ARG A 114 -6.65 2.78 -10.02
C ARG A 114 -6.42 1.41 -10.64
N GLN A 115 -6.10 1.35 -11.93
CA GLN A 115 -5.82 0.09 -12.60
C GLN A 115 -4.42 -0.43 -12.24
N SER A 116 -3.41 0.44 -12.15
CA SER A 116 -2.05 0.02 -11.77
C SER A 116 -1.98 -0.54 -10.36
N LEU A 117 -2.81 -0.01 -9.43
CA LEU A 117 -2.93 -0.55 -8.07
C LEU A 117 -3.53 -1.97 -7.99
N LYS A 118 -4.15 -2.49 -9.05
CA LYS A 118 -4.79 -3.81 -8.98
C LYS A 118 -3.77 -4.95 -9.10
N PRO A 119 -3.90 -6.01 -8.29
CA PRO A 119 -3.18 -7.25 -8.51
C PRO A 119 -3.32 -7.77 -9.94
N PRO A 120 -2.29 -8.43 -10.51
CA PRO A 120 -2.36 -8.97 -11.87
C PRO A 120 -3.49 -9.98 -12.02
N GLU A 121 -3.78 -10.79 -10.99
CA GLU A 121 -4.87 -11.77 -11.00
C GLU A 121 -6.26 -11.15 -11.19
N ILE A 122 -6.44 -9.91 -10.76
CA ILE A 122 -7.69 -9.17 -10.99
C ILE A 122 -7.70 -8.59 -12.40
N SER A 123 -6.62 -7.92 -12.79
CA SER A 123 -6.50 -7.27 -14.10
C SER A 123 -6.73 -8.24 -15.25
N LEU A 124 -6.23 -9.48 -15.14
CA LEU A 124 -6.45 -10.55 -16.12
C LEU A 124 -7.93 -10.97 -16.23
N ARG A 125 -8.67 -10.96 -15.11
CA ARG A 125 -10.08 -11.40 -15.05
C ARG A 125 -11.08 -10.30 -15.41
N GLU A 126 -10.65 -9.05 -15.50
CA GLU A 126 -11.49 -7.89 -15.79
C GLU A 126 -11.71 -7.60 -17.29
N SER A 127 -11.16 -8.43 -18.18
CA SER A 127 -11.38 -8.28 -19.62
C SER A 127 -12.88 -8.24 -19.95
N GLY A 128 -13.32 -7.18 -20.63
CA GLY A 128 -14.73 -6.97 -20.99
C GLY A 128 -15.62 -6.36 -19.90
N VAL A 129 -15.10 -6.04 -18.70
CA VAL A 129 -15.88 -5.32 -17.67
C VAL A 129 -15.88 -3.81 -17.98
N ASN A 130 -17.06 -3.19 -17.91
CA ASN A 130 -17.21 -1.74 -18.06
C ASN A 130 -16.30 -0.97 -17.06
N LYS A 131 -15.61 0.07 -17.56
CA LYS A 131 -14.65 0.90 -16.80
C LYS A 131 -15.21 1.45 -15.47
N GLU A 132 -16.47 1.87 -15.44
CA GLU A 132 -17.12 2.37 -14.23
C GLU A 132 -17.46 1.26 -13.23
N LYS A 133 -17.70 0.04 -13.72
CA LYS A 133 -18.04 -1.11 -12.86
C LYS A 133 -16.79 -1.77 -12.27
N ARG A 134 -15.67 -1.78 -13.00
CA ARG A 134 -14.41 -2.41 -12.54
C ARG A 134 -13.74 -1.67 -11.38
N HIS A 135 -14.04 -0.39 -11.15
CA HIS A 135 -13.48 0.38 -10.03
C HIS A 135 -14.36 0.36 -8.77
N ARG A 136 -15.52 -0.31 -8.82
CA ARG A 136 -16.37 -0.51 -7.65
C ARG A 136 -15.67 -1.41 -6.65
N ARG A 137 -15.85 -1.12 -5.35
CA ARG A 137 -15.27 -1.94 -4.28
C ARG A 137 -15.88 -3.33 -4.16
N ARG A 138 -17.07 -3.55 -4.73
CA ARG A 138 -17.74 -4.85 -4.73
C ARG A 138 -18.13 -5.18 -6.16
N THR A 139 -17.52 -6.23 -6.68
CA THR A 139 -17.82 -6.80 -7.99
C THR A 139 -18.07 -8.30 -7.84
N LYS A 140 -18.45 -8.97 -8.93
CA LYS A 140 -18.49 -10.45 -8.94
C LYS A 140 -17.08 -11.06 -8.84
N LEU A 141 -16.05 -10.33 -9.26
CA LEU A 141 -14.67 -10.81 -9.31
C LEU A 141 -13.93 -10.64 -7.99
N PHE A 142 -14.26 -9.59 -7.23
CA PHE A 142 -13.61 -9.32 -5.95
C PHE A 142 -14.46 -8.41 -5.06
N LYS A 143 -14.14 -8.43 -3.78
CA LYS A 143 -14.48 -7.38 -2.81
C LYS A 143 -13.19 -6.66 -2.41
N ARG A 144 -13.24 -5.36 -2.14
CA ARG A 144 -12.10 -4.55 -1.69
C ARG A 144 -12.44 -3.83 -0.38
N GLN A 145 -11.47 -3.77 0.53
CA GLN A 145 -11.51 -2.98 1.75
C GLN A 145 -10.10 -2.42 2.01
N GLY A 146 -9.96 -1.10 2.02
CA GLY A 146 -8.64 -0.45 2.08
C GLY A 146 -7.72 -0.90 0.94
N GLU A 147 -6.58 -1.46 1.29
CA GLU A 147 -5.57 -2.04 0.40
C GLU A 147 -5.83 -3.50 -0.01
N TRP A 148 -6.80 -4.16 0.63
CA TRP A 148 -7.03 -5.58 0.46
C TRP A 148 -8.09 -5.89 -0.59
N PHE A 149 -7.78 -6.83 -1.45
CA PHE A 149 -8.68 -7.46 -2.40
C PHE A 149 -8.98 -8.90 -1.97
N PHE A 150 -10.26 -9.27 -2.03
CA PHE A 150 -10.77 -10.59 -1.67
C PHE A 150 -11.41 -11.20 -2.91
N LEU A 151 -10.75 -12.20 -3.50
CA LEU A 151 -11.21 -12.88 -4.71
C LEU A 151 -11.89 -14.20 -4.31
N PRO A 152 -13.16 -14.44 -4.67
CA PRO A 152 -13.81 -15.70 -4.34
C PRO A 152 -13.06 -16.87 -4.96
N VAL A 153 -12.87 -17.92 -4.17
CA VAL A 153 -12.25 -19.18 -4.60
C VAL A 153 -13.07 -20.35 -4.06
N ASP A 154 -13.03 -21.46 -4.79
CA ASP A 154 -13.65 -22.71 -4.36
C ASP A 154 -12.56 -23.61 -3.78
N ILE A 155 -12.47 -23.64 -2.45
CA ILE A 155 -11.53 -24.46 -1.69
C ILE A 155 -12.23 -25.01 -0.45
N GLU A 156 -11.78 -26.17 0.00
CA GLU A 156 -12.20 -26.80 1.23
C GLU A 156 -10.98 -27.07 2.11
N PRO A 157 -10.56 -26.09 2.94
CA PRO A 157 -9.42 -26.27 3.84
C PRO A 157 -9.72 -27.33 4.89
N ASP A 158 -8.69 -28.06 5.31
CA ASP A 158 -8.77 -28.91 6.50
C ASP A 158 -9.21 -28.04 7.69
N PRO A 159 -10.33 -28.37 8.37
CA PRO A 159 -10.81 -27.61 9.52
C PRO A 159 -9.78 -27.42 10.64
N LEU A 160 -8.81 -28.33 10.78
CA LEU A 160 -7.73 -28.23 11.77
C LEU A 160 -6.68 -27.17 11.42
N LEU A 161 -6.58 -26.79 10.15
CA LEU A 161 -5.67 -25.75 9.66
C LEU A 161 -6.34 -24.37 9.57
N VAL A 162 -7.62 -24.26 9.93
CA VAL A 162 -8.36 -23.00 9.90
C VAL A 162 -8.11 -22.21 11.19
N LEU A 163 -7.43 -21.08 11.01
CA LEU A 163 -7.17 -20.09 12.05
C LEU A 163 -8.38 -19.20 12.29
N ARG A 164 -8.52 -18.68 13.52
CA ARG A 164 -9.61 -17.78 13.92
C ARG A 164 -9.06 -16.43 14.34
N LYS A 165 -9.80 -15.35 14.01
CA LYS A 165 -9.46 -13.96 14.37
C LYS A 165 -8.05 -13.58 13.91
N GLU A 166 -7.72 -13.95 12.68
CA GLU A 166 -6.38 -13.81 12.15
C GLU A 166 -6.13 -12.38 11.64
N PRO A 167 -5.03 -11.72 12.05
CA PRO A 167 -4.68 -10.41 11.53
C PRO A 167 -4.08 -10.48 10.12
N LEU A 168 -4.53 -9.59 9.25
CA LEU A 168 -3.91 -9.26 7.97
C LEU A 168 -3.20 -7.92 8.11
N VAL A 169 -1.88 -7.94 7.97
CA VAL A 169 -0.99 -6.80 8.24
C VAL A 169 -0.19 -6.48 6.97
N ARG A 170 -0.15 -5.20 6.60
CA ARG A 170 0.68 -4.69 5.48
C ARG A 170 2.14 -4.57 5.87
N SER A 171 2.38 -3.92 6.99
CA SER A 171 3.71 -3.56 7.50
C SER A 171 3.70 -3.62 9.03
N ALA A 172 4.88 -3.86 9.61
CA ALA A 172 5.04 -3.87 11.06
C ALA A 172 4.53 -2.55 11.66
N GLY A 173 3.58 -2.63 12.60
CA GLY A 173 2.99 -1.46 13.27
C GLY A 173 1.67 -0.93 12.66
N GLY A 174 1.23 -1.43 11.50
CA GLY A 174 -0.06 -1.06 10.93
C GLY A 174 -1.26 -1.64 11.71
N LYS A 175 -2.43 -0.98 11.62
CA LYS A 175 -3.67 -1.53 12.17
C LYS A 175 -4.11 -2.75 11.35
N PRO A 176 -4.23 -3.95 11.95
CA PRO A 176 -4.55 -5.15 11.20
C PRO A 176 -6.03 -5.18 10.79
N HIS A 177 -6.30 -5.73 9.62
CA HIS A 177 -7.64 -6.24 9.32
C HIS A 177 -7.80 -7.61 9.99
N ILE A 178 -8.83 -7.79 10.82
CA ILE A 178 -9.07 -9.05 11.52
C ILE A 178 -10.07 -9.89 10.73
N ALA A 179 -9.61 -11.03 10.23
CA ALA A 179 -10.43 -12.03 9.56
C ALA A 179 -11.03 -13.03 10.57
N ASP A 180 -12.33 -13.30 10.50
CA ASP A 180 -12.98 -14.31 11.36
C ASP A 180 -12.32 -15.68 11.20
N LEU A 181 -12.12 -16.11 9.96
CA LEU A 181 -11.47 -17.36 9.59
C LEU A 181 -10.38 -17.09 8.56
N ALA A 182 -9.22 -17.71 8.75
CA ALA A 182 -8.13 -17.69 7.79
C ALA A 182 -7.55 -19.08 7.58
N TYR A 183 -7.07 -19.33 6.37
CA TYR A 183 -6.33 -20.51 5.99
C TYR A 183 -5.10 -20.07 5.19
N ARG A 184 -3.94 -20.61 5.55
CA ARG A 184 -2.66 -20.27 4.90
C ARG A 184 -2.11 -21.51 4.24
N TYR A 185 -1.68 -21.37 2.98
CA TYR A 185 -1.18 -22.49 2.19
C TYR A 185 0.14 -22.14 1.51
N GLY A 186 1.06 -23.10 1.50
CA GLY A 186 2.39 -22.94 0.91
C GLY A 186 3.28 -21.97 1.70
N GLY A 187 4.11 -21.23 0.97
CA GLY A 187 5.15 -20.35 1.52
C GLY A 187 6.46 -21.06 1.81
N VAL A 188 7.48 -20.27 2.13
CA VAL A 188 8.85 -20.72 2.45
C VAL A 188 9.12 -20.44 3.92
N ALA A 189 9.61 -21.45 4.65
CA ALA A 189 10.04 -21.26 6.04
C ALA A 189 11.23 -20.28 6.10
N VAL A 190 11.12 -19.27 6.94
CA VAL A 190 12.13 -18.23 7.14
C VAL A 190 12.35 -17.96 8.63
N ARG A 191 13.55 -17.49 8.97
CA ARG A 191 13.88 -16.92 10.27
C ARG A 191 13.92 -15.40 10.17
N VAL A 192 13.11 -14.72 10.98
CA VAL A 192 13.04 -13.25 11.04
C VAL A 192 13.66 -12.75 12.34
N CYS A 193 14.19 -11.53 12.31
CA CYS A 193 14.54 -10.76 13.51
C CYS A 193 14.54 -9.27 13.16
N SER A 194 14.77 -8.38 14.14
CA SER A 194 14.75 -6.93 13.91
C SER A 194 15.71 -6.45 12.82
N ARG A 195 16.85 -7.15 12.63
CA ARG A 195 17.82 -6.87 11.56
C ARG A 195 17.41 -7.42 10.20
N TYR A 196 16.68 -8.53 10.18
CA TYR A 196 16.21 -9.21 8.96
C TYR A 196 14.68 -9.29 8.98
N PRO A 197 13.98 -8.14 8.84
CA PRO A 197 12.53 -8.08 9.00
C PRO A 197 11.79 -8.92 7.95
N TRP A 198 12.39 -9.16 6.78
CA TRP A 198 11.82 -9.98 5.68
C TRP A 198 12.14 -11.47 5.75
N GLY A 199 12.94 -11.86 6.75
CA GLY A 199 13.34 -13.23 7.00
C GLY A 199 14.39 -13.78 6.04
N LEU A 200 15.26 -14.63 6.59
CA LEU A 200 16.19 -15.47 5.85
C LEU A 200 15.58 -16.84 5.67
N THR A 201 15.72 -17.49 4.50
CA THR A 201 15.39 -18.91 4.41
C THR A 201 16.22 -19.71 5.41
N LEU A 202 15.77 -20.91 5.80
CA LEU A 202 16.53 -21.73 6.74
C LEU A 202 17.98 -21.99 6.28
N GLU A 203 18.19 -22.14 4.97
CA GLU A 203 19.52 -22.28 4.35
C GLU A 203 20.36 -20.99 4.46
N GLN A 204 19.77 -19.84 4.14
CA GLN A 204 20.44 -18.54 4.28
C GLN A 204 20.79 -18.24 5.74
N TYR A 205 19.88 -18.54 6.66
CA TYR A 205 20.11 -18.42 8.08
C TYR A 205 21.28 -19.30 8.52
N ALA A 206 21.29 -20.58 8.15
CA ALA A 206 22.37 -21.50 8.50
C ALA A 206 23.74 -21.01 7.97
N ALA A 207 23.80 -20.52 6.73
CA ALA A 207 25.02 -19.95 6.15
C ALA A 207 25.47 -18.67 6.89
N HIS A 208 24.52 -17.79 7.26
CA HIS A 208 24.82 -16.58 8.02
C HIS A 208 25.36 -16.87 9.42
N ILE A 209 24.73 -17.79 10.15
CA ILE A 209 25.19 -18.17 11.48
C ILE A 209 26.53 -18.90 11.41
N LYS A 210 26.76 -19.73 10.39
CA LYS A 210 28.07 -20.37 10.18
C LYS A 210 29.19 -19.35 10.00
N ASN A 211 28.95 -18.29 9.24
CA ASN A 211 29.93 -17.24 8.99
C ASN A 211 30.10 -16.27 10.17
N GLN A 212 29.03 -16.04 10.95
CA GLN A 212 29.04 -15.16 12.12
C GLN A 212 28.19 -15.75 13.26
N PRO A 213 28.76 -16.67 14.06
CA PRO A 213 28.00 -17.40 15.09
C PRO A 213 27.32 -16.51 16.14
N SER A 214 27.91 -15.36 16.46
CA SER A 214 27.35 -14.40 17.42
C SER A 214 25.99 -13.82 17.00
N LEU A 215 25.61 -13.88 15.72
CA LEU A 215 24.30 -13.42 15.27
C LEU A 215 23.15 -14.29 15.80
N ALA A 216 23.40 -15.57 16.12
CA ALA A 216 22.35 -16.50 16.56
C ALA A 216 21.76 -16.10 17.92
N THR A 217 22.58 -15.52 18.79
CA THR A 217 22.17 -15.12 20.15
C THR A 217 21.92 -13.62 20.29
N LYS A 218 22.45 -12.79 19.37
CA LYS A 218 22.31 -11.33 19.41
C LYS A 218 20.89 -10.83 19.11
N PHE A 219 20.10 -11.61 18.39
CA PHE A 219 18.76 -11.21 17.97
C PHE A 219 17.71 -12.24 18.41
N ASP A 220 16.49 -11.76 18.68
CA ASP A 220 15.32 -12.62 18.90
C ASP A 220 14.84 -13.18 17.55
N TRP A 221 15.34 -14.36 17.19
CA TRP A 221 14.98 -15.03 15.94
C TRP A 221 13.65 -15.77 16.08
N GLN A 222 12.73 -15.51 15.16
CA GLN A 222 11.42 -16.14 15.13
C GLN A 222 11.26 -16.95 13.84
N ASP A 223 10.71 -18.16 13.95
CA ASP A 223 10.35 -18.96 12.79
C ASP A 223 9.04 -18.43 12.21
N ARG A 224 9.06 -18.14 10.91
CA ARG A 224 7.94 -17.61 10.13
C ARG A 224 7.80 -18.33 8.79
N ARG A 225 6.69 -18.14 8.08
CA ARG A 225 6.51 -18.50 6.68
C ARG A 225 6.34 -17.26 5.83
N ARG A 226 7.14 -17.16 4.78
CA ARG A 226 7.15 -16.10 3.79
C ARG A 226 6.36 -16.51 2.55
N ASN A 227 5.58 -15.59 1.97
CA ASN A 227 4.85 -15.78 0.71
C ASN A 227 3.83 -16.92 0.74
N ALA A 228 3.25 -17.22 1.90
CA ALA A 228 2.10 -18.13 1.98
C ALA A 228 0.89 -17.47 1.29
N ALA A 229 0.13 -18.24 0.53
CA ALA A 229 -1.16 -17.80 0.04
C ALA A 229 -2.15 -17.73 1.22
N VAL A 230 -2.84 -16.60 1.36
CA VAL A 230 -3.81 -16.38 2.45
C VAL A 230 -5.22 -16.44 1.88
N PHE A 231 -6.07 -17.21 2.55
CA PHE A 231 -7.48 -17.36 2.24
C PHE A 231 -8.30 -17.01 3.48
N VAL A 232 -9.43 -16.33 3.30
CA VAL A 232 -10.27 -15.87 4.40
C VAL A 232 -11.75 -16.12 4.13
N LYS A 233 -12.53 -16.27 5.21
CA LYS A 233 -14.00 -16.42 5.19
C LYS A 233 -14.60 -15.74 6.42
N GLY A 234 -15.87 -15.36 6.34
CA GLY A 234 -16.59 -14.70 7.44
C GLY A 234 -16.44 -13.18 7.42
N LYS A 235 -16.43 -12.54 8.58
CA LYS A 235 -16.31 -11.07 8.69
C LYS A 235 -14.84 -10.64 8.67
N ILE A 236 -14.55 -9.58 7.93
CA ILE A 236 -13.29 -8.84 7.96
C ILE A 236 -13.57 -7.49 8.64
N ARG A 237 -12.88 -7.24 9.75
CA ARG A 237 -13.05 -6.03 10.58
C ARG A 237 -11.79 -5.19 10.55
N HIS A 238 -11.96 -3.89 10.48
CA HIS A 238 -10.89 -2.91 10.64
C HIS A 238 -11.47 -1.67 11.33
N PRO A 239 -10.74 -0.97 12.22
CA PRO A 239 -11.26 0.22 12.90
C PRO A 239 -11.70 1.33 11.93
N ASP A 240 -10.97 1.46 10.83
CA ASP A 240 -11.10 2.56 9.89
C ASP A 240 -12.05 2.23 8.70
N HIS A 241 -12.55 0.98 8.64
CA HIS A 241 -13.35 0.47 7.52
C HIS A 241 -14.62 -0.24 7.97
N GLY A 242 -15.70 -0.13 7.17
CA GLY A 242 -16.95 -0.83 7.45
C GLY A 242 -16.80 -2.34 7.31
N THR A 243 -17.31 -3.13 8.25
CA THR A 243 -17.14 -4.62 8.25
C THR A 243 -17.58 -5.25 6.93
N LEU A 244 -16.71 -6.08 6.35
CA LEU A 244 -16.97 -6.81 5.12
C LEU A 244 -17.34 -8.26 5.45
N THR A 245 -18.41 -8.79 4.86
CA THR A 245 -18.81 -10.20 5.03
C THR A 245 -18.51 -11.01 3.78
N LEU A 246 -17.81 -12.13 3.95
CA LEU A 246 -17.42 -13.10 2.94
C LEU A 246 -18.14 -14.43 3.19
N SER A 247 -19.12 -14.76 2.34
CA SER A 247 -19.95 -15.97 2.48
C SER A 247 -19.21 -17.27 2.12
N SER A 248 -18.21 -17.19 1.25
CA SER A 248 -17.34 -18.29 0.82
C SER A 248 -15.88 -17.95 1.12
N TRP A 249 -14.97 -18.89 0.85
CA TRP A 249 -13.53 -18.62 0.90
C TRP A 249 -13.13 -17.62 -0.19
N HIS A 250 -12.25 -16.70 0.18
CA HIS A 250 -11.67 -15.73 -0.73
C HIS A 250 -10.15 -15.71 -0.58
N ARG A 251 -9.42 -15.71 -1.70
CA ARG A 251 -7.98 -15.43 -1.72
C ARG A 251 -7.76 -13.95 -1.43
N VAL A 252 -6.85 -13.66 -0.51
CA VAL A 252 -6.43 -12.31 -0.15
C VAL A 252 -5.29 -11.89 -1.06
N LEU A 253 -5.43 -10.71 -1.67
CA LEU A 253 -4.39 -10.03 -2.45
C LEU A 253 -4.29 -8.59 -1.94
N MET A 254 -3.10 -8.00 -2.04
CA MET A 254 -2.84 -6.60 -1.67
C MET A 254 -2.73 -5.73 -2.93
N ASN A 255 -3.03 -4.44 -2.82
CA ASN A 255 -2.76 -3.48 -3.89
C ASN A 255 -1.26 -3.49 -4.31
N ARG A 256 -1.01 -3.08 -5.55
CA ARG A 256 0.34 -2.95 -6.10
C ARG A 256 0.80 -1.51 -5.98
N GLU A 257 1.54 -1.18 -4.94
CA GLU A 257 2.18 0.13 -4.86
C GLU A 257 3.60 0.07 -5.42
N ARG A 258 4.04 1.14 -6.09
CA ARG A 258 5.41 1.18 -6.61
C ARG A 258 6.39 1.17 -5.44
N GLY A 259 7.37 0.27 -5.48
CA GLY A 259 8.29 0.02 -4.36
C GLY A 259 7.76 -0.96 -3.30
N SER A 260 6.49 -1.37 -3.38
CA SER A 260 5.93 -2.44 -2.52
C SER A 260 6.26 -3.85 -3.02
N GLU A 261 7.12 -3.99 -4.04
CA GLU A 261 7.60 -5.29 -4.58
C GLU A 261 8.29 -6.18 -3.53
N ARG A 262 8.45 -5.69 -2.29
CA ARG A 262 9.05 -6.42 -1.16
C ARG A 262 8.08 -6.77 -0.04
N VAL A 263 6.76 -6.64 -0.23
CA VAL A 263 5.80 -7.08 0.79
C VAL A 263 5.66 -8.61 0.74
N VAL A 264 6.27 -9.23 1.74
CA VAL A 264 6.15 -10.65 2.02
C VAL A 264 5.05 -10.84 3.08
N PHE A 265 4.08 -11.71 2.83
CA PHE A 265 3.28 -12.25 3.93
C PHE A 265 4.20 -13.05 4.83
N LEU A 266 4.54 -12.51 5.99
CA LEU A 266 5.23 -13.20 7.07
C LEU A 266 4.18 -13.70 8.05
N ASP A 267 4.09 -15.01 8.18
CA ASP A 267 3.23 -15.74 9.11
C ASP A 267 4.04 -16.36 10.24
#